data_AF-A0A2K6M6W5-F1
#
_entry.id   AF-A0A2K6M6W5-F1
#
_cell.length_a   1.000
_cell.length_b   1.000
_cell.length_c   1.000
_cell.angle_alpha   90.00
_cell.angle_beta   90.00
_cell.angle_gamma   90.00
#
_symmetry.space_group_name_H-M   'P 1'
#
loop_
_entity.id
_entity.type
_entity.pdbx_description
1 polymer ?
#
loop_
_entity_poly.entity_id
_entity_poly.type
_entity_poly.pdbx_seq_one_letter_code
_entity_poly.pdbx_strand_id
1 'polypeptide(L)'
;AAKSSKFPGPWSRPAAFMSTLLINQPQYAWLKELGLCEENEGVYNGSWGGQGEILSLYHLYLYLFLYLYLYLYLATSISVCKQVPKKKKK
;
A
#
# COMPACT_ATOMS: atom_id res chain seq x y z
N ALA A 1 -23.48 32.78 39.00
CA ALA A 1 -23.25 31.34 39.26
C ALA A 1 -22.24 30.81 38.24
N ALA A 2 -20.98 30.65 38.63
CA ALA A 2 -19.93 30.14 37.73
C ALA A 2 -19.99 28.61 37.71
N LYS A 3 -20.34 28.01 36.57
CA LYS A 3 -20.21 26.57 36.35
C LYS A 3 -18.82 26.32 35.75
N SER A 4 -17.96 25.68 36.53
CA SER A 4 -16.60 25.32 36.13
C SER A 4 -16.62 24.45 34.88
N SER A 5 -16.05 24.95 33.79
CA SER A 5 -15.81 24.19 32.58
C SER A 5 -14.71 23.16 32.85
N LYS A 6 -15.09 21.88 33.00
CA LYS A 6 -14.17 20.75 32.89
C LYS A 6 -13.75 20.63 31.43
N PHE A 7 -12.77 21.43 31.01
CA PHE A 7 -12.08 21.19 29.76
C PHE A 7 -11.18 19.96 29.94
N PRO A 8 -11.37 18.86 29.20
CA PRO A 8 -10.38 17.79 29.17
C PRO A 8 -9.08 18.39 28.63
N GLY A 9 -7.97 18.16 29.36
CA GLY A 9 -6.67 18.74 29.05
C GLY A 9 -6.15 18.36 27.65
N PRO A 10 -5.05 18.99 27.20
CA PRO A 10 -4.65 18.98 25.78
C PRO A 10 -4.38 17.58 25.19
N TRP A 11 -4.14 16.57 26.03
CA TRP A 11 -3.43 15.36 25.61
C TRP A 11 -4.12 14.04 25.95
N SER A 12 -5.44 13.99 25.86
CA SER A 12 -6.14 12.72 25.66
C SER A 12 -6.41 12.52 24.18
N ARG A 13 -5.34 12.49 23.36
CA ARG A 13 -5.49 12.01 21.97
C ARG A 13 -5.85 10.53 22.08
N PRO A 14 -7.02 10.09 21.59
CA PRO A 14 -7.25 8.66 21.42
C PRO A 14 -6.12 8.17 20.53
N ALA A 15 -5.29 7.25 21.05
CA ALA A 15 -4.32 6.57 20.22
C ALA A 15 -5.12 5.97 19.06
N ALA A 16 -4.80 6.35 17.82
CA ALA A 16 -5.40 5.71 16.67
C ALA A 16 -5.11 4.22 16.85
N PHE A 17 -6.17 3.43 17.10
CA PHE A 17 -6.04 1.99 17.26
C PHE A 17 -5.36 1.52 15.95
N MET A 18 -4.16 0.95 16.04
CA MET A 18 -3.22 0.77 14.91
C MET A 18 -3.73 -0.18 13.80
N SER A 19 -5.04 -0.45 13.76
CA SER A 19 -5.74 -1.28 12.78
C SER A 19 -7.03 -0.66 12.22
N THR A 20 -7.47 0.53 12.67
CA THR A 20 -8.73 1.14 12.17
C THR A 20 -8.49 2.51 11.55
N LEU A 21 -9.01 2.70 10.33
CA LEU A 21 -8.94 3.97 9.61
C LEU A 21 -9.62 5.07 10.43
N LEU A 22 -9.01 6.27 10.45
CA LEU A 22 -9.49 7.40 11.24
C LEU A 22 -10.93 7.79 10.88
N ILE A 23 -11.31 7.65 9.61
CA ILE A 23 -12.67 7.95 9.12
C ILE A 23 -13.78 7.10 9.78
N ASN A 24 -13.41 5.92 10.32
CA ASN A 24 -14.34 5.03 10.98
C ASN A 24 -14.46 5.31 12.49
N GLN A 25 -13.68 6.25 13.03
CA GLN A 25 -13.75 6.62 14.44
C GLN A 25 -14.74 7.77 14.64
N PRO A 26 -15.60 7.71 15.67
CA PRO A 26 -16.68 8.68 15.87
C PRO A 26 -16.16 10.11 16.11
N GLN A 27 -14.98 10.28 16.72
CA GLN A 27 -14.37 11.60 16.91
C GLN A 27 -13.96 12.30 15.61
N TYR A 28 -13.86 11.57 14.49
CA TYR A 28 -13.48 12.10 13.18
C TYR A 28 -14.65 12.07 12.18
N ALA A 29 -15.90 12.01 12.66
CA ALA A 29 -17.09 11.97 11.81
C ALA A 29 -17.19 13.17 10.85
N TRP A 30 -16.64 14.33 11.22
CA TRP A 30 -16.55 15.52 10.37
C TRP A 30 -15.80 15.28 9.05
N LEU A 31 -14.93 14.27 8.95
CA LEU A 31 -14.29 13.88 7.69
C LEU A 31 -15.31 13.45 6.64
N LYS A 32 -16.38 12.76 7.05
CA LYS A 32 -17.48 12.35 6.16
C LYS A 32 -18.32 13.54 5.72
N GLU A 33 -18.47 14.55 6.58
CA GLU A 33 -19.16 15.80 6.24
C GLU A 33 -18.40 16.61 5.17
N LEU A 34 -17.07 16.46 5.10
CA LEU A 34 -16.25 17.01 4.03
C LEU A 34 -16.30 16.20 2.72
N GLY A 35 -17.09 15.12 2.68
CA GLY A 35 -17.21 14.23 1.51
C GLY A 35 -16.09 13.21 1.37
N LEU A 36 -15.27 13.00 2.41
CA LEU A 36 -14.26 11.96 2.42
C LEU A 36 -14.88 10.60 2.79
N CYS A 37 -14.35 9.55 2.18
CA CYS A 37 -14.71 8.14 2.38
C CYS A 37 -13.48 7.29 2.70
N GLU A 38 -13.66 6.00 2.98
CA GLU A 38 -12.55 5.05 3.22
C GLU A 38 -11.70 4.88 1.96
N GLU A 39 -12.37 4.78 0.81
CA GLU A 39 -11.78 4.85 -0.51
C GLU A 39 -12.22 6.17 -1.15
N ASN A 40 -11.28 6.95 -1.66
CA ASN A 40 -11.54 8.21 -2.36
C ASN A 40 -10.90 8.17 -3.74
N GLU A 41 -11.58 8.74 -4.71
CA GLU A 41 -11.02 9.01 -6.03
C GLU A 41 -9.85 9.99 -5.91
N GLY A 42 -8.70 9.63 -6.49
CA GLY A 42 -7.44 10.35 -6.32
C GLY A 42 -7.22 11.48 -7.32
N VAL A 43 -8.08 11.65 -8.32
CA VAL A 43 -7.93 12.64 -9.39
C VAL A 43 -9.24 13.39 -9.65
N TYR A 44 -9.16 14.71 -9.77
CA TYR A 44 -10.29 15.56 -10.16
C TYR A 44 -9.99 16.30 -11.46
N ASN A 45 -10.82 16.07 -12.50
CA ASN A 45 -10.68 16.68 -13.83
C ASN A 45 -12.00 17.23 -14.40
N GLY A 46 -12.95 17.59 -13.53
CA GLY A 46 -14.34 17.92 -13.90
C GLY A 46 -15.32 16.80 -13.54
N SER A 47 -14.81 15.59 -13.34
CA SER A 47 -15.43 14.49 -12.61
C SER A 47 -14.43 13.94 -11.60
N TRP A 48 -14.92 13.38 -10.50
CA TRP A 48 -14.10 12.58 -9.60
C TRP A 48 -13.82 11.23 -10.25
N GLY A 49 -12.55 10.82 -10.26
CA GLY A 49 -12.14 9.51 -10.76
C GLY A 49 -10.67 9.22 -10.46
N GLY A 50 -10.18 8.11 -10.97
CA GLY A 50 -8.76 7.75 -10.85
C GLY A 50 -8.42 7.21 -9.47
N GLN A 51 -8.55 5.90 -9.33
CA GLN A 51 -7.91 5.12 -8.29
C GLN A 51 -6.56 4.69 -8.89
N GLY A 52 -5.47 5.37 -8.55
CA GLY A 52 -4.12 4.87 -8.90
C GLY A 52 -3.96 3.42 -8.42
N GLU A 53 -3.08 2.63 -9.03
CA GLU A 53 -2.96 1.20 -8.69
C GLU A 53 -2.77 1.00 -7.18
N ILE A 54 -3.81 0.48 -6.52
CA ILE A 54 -3.68 -0.03 -5.16
C ILE A 54 -3.01 -1.39 -5.30
N LEU A 55 -1.68 -1.38 -5.29
CA LEU A 55 -0.90 -2.62 -5.30
C LEU A 55 -1.19 -3.40 -4.02
N SER A 56 -2.17 -4.31 -4.10
CA SER A 56 -2.38 -5.28 -3.03
C SER A 56 -1.11 -6.10 -2.83
N LEU A 57 -0.85 -6.53 -1.59
CA LEU A 57 0.33 -7.34 -1.27
C LEU A 57 0.43 -8.59 -2.16
N TYR A 58 -0.69 -9.20 -2.54
CA TYR A 58 -0.72 -10.34 -3.46
C TYR A 58 -0.08 -10.05 -4.82
N HIS A 59 -0.37 -8.88 -5.40
CA HIS A 59 0.21 -8.47 -6.67
C HIS A 59 1.72 -8.25 -6.52
N LEU A 60 2.16 -7.58 -5.44
CA LEU A 60 3.59 -7.38 -5.15
C LEU A 60 4.35 -8.71 -4.97
N TYR A 61 3.77 -9.67 -4.23
CA TYR A 61 4.36 -10.99 -4.06
C TYR A 61 4.43 -11.78 -5.36
N LEU A 62 3.40 -11.71 -6.20
CA LEU A 62 3.38 -12.36 -7.50
C LEU A 62 4.49 -11.80 -8.41
N TYR A 63 4.65 -10.48 -8.46
CA TYR A 63 5.73 -9.84 -9.23
C TYR A 63 7.11 -10.27 -8.72
N LEU A 64 7.33 -10.28 -7.40
CA LEU A 64 8.60 -10.71 -6.81
C LEU A 64 8.88 -12.20 -7.10
N PHE A 65 7.86 -13.06 -6.99
CA PHE A 65 7.97 -14.49 -7.26
C PHE A 65 8.33 -14.75 -8.72
N LEU A 66 7.62 -14.12 -9.66
CA LEU A 66 7.89 -14.25 -11.09
C LEU A 66 9.28 -13.73 -11.46
N TYR A 67 9.70 -12.62 -10.87
CA TYR A 67 11.04 -12.06 -11.06
C TYR A 67 12.13 -13.02 -10.57
N LEU A 68 11.99 -13.57 -9.36
CA LEU A 68 12.93 -14.54 -8.81
C LEU A 68 12.98 -15.84 -9.63
N TYR A 69 11.82 -16.34 -10.05
CA TYR A 69 11.72 -17.53 -10.89
C TYR A 69 12.46 -17.32 -12.22
N LEU A 70 12.21 -16.19 -12.89
CA LEU A 70 12.88 -15.86 -14.14
C LEU A 70 14.40 -15.72 -13.94
N TYR A 71 14.83 -15.06 -12.86
CA TYR A 71 16.24 -14.92 -12.53
C TYR A 71 16.93 -16.27 -12.34
N LEU A 72 16.32 -17.19 -11.57
CA LEU A 72 16.86 -18.53 -11.34
C LEU A 72 16.86 -19.37 -12.62
N TYR A 73 15.81 -19.28 -13.43
CA TYR A 73 15.72 -19.96 -14.72
C TYR A 73 16.83 -19.49 -15.68
N LEU A 74 17.09 -18.18 -15.73
CA LEU A 74 18.14 -17.64 -16.57
C LEU A 74 19.53 -18.01 -16.04
N ALA A 75 19.76 -17.94 -14.72
CA ALA A 75 21.01 -18.33 -14.10
C ALA A 75 21.36 -19.80 -14.33
N THR A 76 20.38 -20.69 -14.22
CA THR A 76 20.55 -22.12 -14.49
C THR A 76 20.80 -22.38 -15.98
N SER A 77 20.03 -21.73 -16.87
CA SER A 77 20.21 -21.84 -18.32
C SER A 77 21.61 -21.37 -18.77
N ILE A 78 22.10 -20.24 -18.24
CA ILE A 78 23.45 -19.74 -18.52
C ILE A 78 24.52 -20.70 -17.97
N SER A 79 24.33 -21.26 -16.77
CA SER A 79 25.23 -22.24 -16.18
C SER A 79 25.34 -23.50 -17.05
N VAL A 80 24.22 -24.03 -17.52
CA VAL A 80 24.18 -25.19 -18.44
C VAL A 80 24.87 -24.85 -19.77
N CYS A 81 24.61 -23.68 -20.36
CA CYS A 81 25.26 -23.24 -21.59
C CYS A 81 26.79 -23.11 -21.46
N LYS A 82 27.29 -22.70 -20.28
CA LYS A 82 28.74 -22.62 -20.00
C LYS A 82 29.40 -23.99 -19.84
N GLN A 83 28.64 -25.02 -19.48
CA GLN A 83 29.14 -26.38 -19.30
C GLN A 83 29.26 -27.16 -20.63
N VAL A 84 28.70 -26.64 -21.73
CA VAL A 84 28.89 -27.24 -23.06
C VAL A 84 30.35 -27.08 -23.49
N PRO A 85 31.12 -28.18 -23.66
CA PRO A 85 32.52 -28.08 -24.05
C PRO A 85 32.64 -27.45 -25.45
N LYS A 86 33.39 -26.35 -25.56
CA LYS A 86 33.72 -25.77 -26.86
C LYS A 86 34.50 -26.79 -27.68
N LYS A 87 33.85 -27.41 -28.68
CA LYS A 87 34.53 -28.23 -29.67
C LYS A 87 35.57 -27.34 -30.36
N LYS A 88 36.87 -27.59 -30.13
CA LYS A 88 37.96 -26.99 -30.90
C LYS A 88 37.75 -27.43 -32.35
N LYS A 89 37.46 -26.48 -33.25
CA LYS A 89 37.49 -26.74 -34.70
C LYS A 89 38.93 -27.10 -35.05
N LYS A 90 39.12 -28.29 -35.60
CA LYS A 90 40.39 -28.79 -36.14
C LYS A 90 40.55 -28.28 -37.56
#